data_AF-A0A6G5QPS9-F1
#
_entry.id   AF-A0A6G5QPS9-F1
#
_cell.length_a   1.000
_cell.length_b   1.000
_cell.length_c   1.000
_cell.angle_alpha   90.00
_cell.angle_beta   90.00
_cell.angle_gamma   90.00
#
_symmetry.space_group_name_H-M   'P 1'
#
loop_
_entity.id
_entity.type
_entity.pdbx_description
1 polymer ?
#
loop_
_entity_poly.entity_id
_entity_poly.type
_entity_poly.pdbx_seq_one_letter_code
_entity_poly.pdbx_strand_id
1 'polypeptide(L)'
;MGGMEATSNKLSWEWVTSEAQSVRWIRAARWCVSGKIYTSSGVSAGIDAALGFIADMHGRNEAQRIAVTMEYVYNSDKNAELF
;
A
#
# COMPACT_ATOMS: atom_id res chain seq x y z
N MET A 1 -14.72 -6.51 3.15
CA MET A 1 -13.67 -5.76 3.87
C MET A 1 -14.14 -5.21 5.23
N GLY A 2 -15.34 -5.54 5.74
CA GLY A 2 -15.78 -5.05 7.04
C GLY A 2 -14.77 -5.40 8.16
N GLY A 3 -14.33 -4.39 8.90
CA GLY A 3 -13.32 -4.49 9.97
C GLY A 3 -11.85 -4.50 9.52
N MET A 4 -11.58 -4.53 8.21
CA MET A 4 -10.21 -4.56 7.67
C MET A 4 -9.63 -3.14 7.56
N GLU A 5 -8.32 -3.00 7.77
CA GLU A 5 -7.59 -1.78 7.45
C GLU A 5 -7.37 -1.66 5.94
N ALA A 6 -7.72 -0.51 5.38
CA ALA A 6 -7.49 -0.21 3.97
C ALA A 6 -7.10 1.26 3.77
N THR A 7 -6.50 1.55 2.62
CA THR A 7 -6.30 2.92 2.15
C THR A 7 -6.71 3.05 0.68
N SER A 8 -6.86 4.28 0.21
CA SER A 8 -7.28 4.59 -1.16
C SER A 8 -6.64 5.91 -1.60
N ASN A 9 -6.71 6.20 -2.90
CA ASN A 9 -6.14 7.41 -3.43
C ASN A 9 -6.88 8.66 -3.00
N LYS A 10 -6.12 9.70 -2.68
CA LYS A 10 -6.62 10.93 -2.08
C LYS A 10 -7.63 11.66 -2.97
N LEU A 11 -7.46 11.57 -4.28
CA LEU A 11 -8.40 12.15 -5.26
C LEU A 11 -9.78 11.47 -5.24
N SER A 12 -9.85 10.20 -4.84
CA SER A 12 -11.09 9.42 -4.80
C SER A 12 -11.53 9.11 -3.37
N TRP A 13 -10.87 9.70 -2.38
CA TRP A 13 -11.02 9.33 -0.98
C TRP A 13 -12.47 9.44 -0.48
N GLU A 14 -13.11 10.59 -0.69
CA GLU A 14 -14.47 10.84 -0.19
C GLU A 14 -15.49 9.86 -0.79
N TRP A 15 -15.37 9.60 -2.09
CA TRP A 15 -16.25 8.66 -2.79
C TRP A 15 -16.01 7.20 -2.36
N VAL A 16 -14.77 6.74 -2.30
CA VAL A 16 -14.47 5.34 -1.93
C VAL A 16 -14.85 5.05 -0.49
N THR A 17 -14.63 6.02 0.42
CA THR A 17 -14.96 5.85 1.84
C THR A 17 -16.47 5.88 2.12
N SER A 18 -17.27 6.60 1.31
CA SER A 18 -18.73 6.62 1.47
C SER A 18 -19.39 5.30 1.09
N GLU A 19 -18.84 4.57 0.12
CA GLU A 19 -19.39 3.30 -0.39
C GLU A 19 -19.12 2.11 0.56
N ALA A 20 -18.09 2.19 1.40
CA ALA A 20 -17.66 1.09 2.25
C ALA A 20 -17.39 1.52 3.69
N GLN A 21 -18.45 1.91 4.39
CA GLN A 21 -18.40 2.43 5.77
C GLN A 21 -17.93 1.43 6.83
N SER A 22 -17.99 0.12 6.53
CA SER A 22 -17.53 -0.92 7.44
C SER A 22 -16.01 -1.13 7.43
N VAL A 23 -15.28 -0.48 6.52
CA VAL A 23 -13.84 -0.58 6.37
C VAL A 23 -13.15 0.44 7.28
N ARG A 24 -12.04 0.05 7.92
CA ARG A 24 -11.20 0.97 8.70
C ARG A 24 -10.21 1.68 7.78
N TRP A 25 -10.61 2.84 7.28
CA TRP A 25 -9.81 3.64 6.36
C TRP A 25 -8.65 4.37 7.06
N ILE A 26 -7.42 4.20 6.56
CA ILE A 26 -6.21 4.86 7.08
C ILE A 26 -5.68 5.86 6.05
N ARG A 27 -6.10 7.12 6.17
CA ARG A 27 -5.82 8.17 5.18
C ARG A 27 -4.33 8.47 4.95
N ALA A 28 -3.51 8.31 5.99
CA ALA A 28 -2.08 8.62 5.94
C ALA A 28 -1.22 7.43 5.48
N ALA A 29 -1.79 6.22 5.36
CA ALA A 29 -1.03 5.05 4.97
C ALA A 29 -0.65 5.13 3.49
N ARG A 30 0.56 4.71 3.17
CA ARG A 30 1.01 4.50 1.80
C ARG A 30 0.39 3.23 1.24
N TRP A 31 0.46 2.15 2.02
CA TRP A 31 -0.35 0.95 1.79
C TRP A 31 -0.73 0.29 3.11
N CYS A 32 -1.86 -0.42 3.09
CA CYS A 32 -2.34 -1.21 4.22
C CYS A 32 -2.31 -2.70 3.86
N VAL A 33 -2.00 -3.53 4.86
CA VAL A 33 -2.02 -4.99 4.74
C VAL A 33 -3.01 -5.54 5.75
N SER A 34 -4.10 -6.14 5.26
CA SER A 34 -5.12 -6.78 6.07
C SER A 34 -5.23 -8.25 5.70
N GLY A 35 -4.49 -9.10 6.41
CA GLY A 35 -4.40 -10.53 6.10
C GLY A 35 -3.79 -10.75 4.72
N LYS A 36 -4.61 -11.17 3.75
CA LYS A 36 -4.19 -11.43 2.35
C LYS A 36 -4.44 -10.26 1.40
N ILE A 37 -4.95 -9.14 1.92
CA ILE A 37 -5.38 -8.00 1.11
C ILE A 37 -4.39 -6.86 1.29
N TYR A 38 -3.87 -6.36 0.17
CA TYR A 38 -3.05 -5.16 0.10
C TYR A 38 -3.87 -4.05 -0.58
N THR A 39 -3.85 -2.86 0.00
CA THR A 39 -4.50 -1.66 -0.58
C THR A 39 -3.51 -0.51 -0.54
N SER A 40 -3.50 0.35 -1.56
CA SER A 40 -2.52 1.42 -1.72
C SER A 40 -3.17 2.75 -2.10
N SER A 41 -2.57 3.86 -1.68
CA SER A 41 -3.14 5.20 -1.87
C SER A 41 -2.79 5.86 -3.20
N GLY A 42 -2.02 5.23 -4.08
CA GLY A 42 -1.65 5.84 -5.35
C GLY A 42 -0.74 4.97 -6.17
N VAL A 43 -0.35 5.44 -7.36
CA VAL A 43 0.45 4.65 -8.30
C VAL A 43 1.81 4.32 -7.70
N SER A 44 2.56 5.31 -7.20
CA SER A 44 3.85 5.07 -6.57
C SER A 44 3.73 4.19 -5.31
N ALA A 45 2.70 4.45 -4.50
CA ALA A 45 2.40 3.63 -3.33
C ALA A 45 2.05 2.18 -3.70
N GLY A 46 1.45 1.95 -4.88
CA GLY A 46 1.16 0.63 -5.41
C GLY A 46 2.42 -0.14 -5.82
N ILE A 47 3.42 0.54 -6.39
CA ILE A 47 4.72 -0.08 -6.69
C ILE A 47 5.42 -0.49 -5.39
N ASP A 48 5.45 0.39 -4.40
CA ASP A 48 6.01 0.08 -3.08
C ASP A 48 5.24 -1.04 -2.35
N ALA A 49 3.91 -1.07 -2.47
CA ALA A 49 3.08 -2.14 -1.93
C ALA A 49 3.40 -3.49 -2.60
N ALA A 50 3.63 -3.50 -3.91
CA ALA A 50 4.02 -4.71 -4.63
C ALA A 50 5.41 -5.21 -4.22
N LEU A 51 6.38 -4.30 -4.05
CA LEU A 51 7.70 -4.65 -3.50
C LEU A 51 7.60 -5.12 -2.04
N GLY A 52 6.72 -4.52 -1.24
CA GLY A 52 6.39 -4.98 0.11
C GLY A 52 5.80 -6.39 0.12
N PHE A 53 4.88 -6.69 -0.79
CA PHE A 53 4.33 -8.04 -0.96
C PHE A 53 5.40 -9.06 -1.33
N ILE A 54 6.32 -8.72 -2.25
CA ILE A 54 7.46 -9.57 -2.59
C ILE A 54 8.34 -9.78 -1.36
N ALA A 55 8.58 -8.74 -0.55
CA ALA A 55 9.37 -8.85 0.66
C ALA A 55 8.72 -9.78 1.69
N ASP A 56 7.39 -9.75 1.83
CA ASP A 56 6.63 -10.63 2.73
C ASP A 56 6.65 -12.10 2.26
N MET A 57 6.66 -12.34 0.95
CA MET A 57 6.60 -13.69 0.37
C MET A 57 7.97 -14.34 0.13
N HIS A 58 8.96 -13.56 -0.28
CA HIS A 58 10.27 -14.02 -0.77
C HIS A 58 11.45 -13.39 -0.01
N GLY A 59 11.17 -12.53 0.98
CA GLY A 59 12.17 -11.84 1.77
C GLY A 59 12.62 -10.53 1.15
N ARG A 60 13.11 -9.63 2.02
CA ARG A 60 13.50 -8.25 1.64
C ARG A 60 14.60 -8.19 0.58
N ASN A 61 15.51 -9.16 0.56
CA ASN A 61 16.62 -9.17 -0.40
C ASN A 61 16.12 -9.28 -1.85
N GLU A 62 15.06 -10.06 -2.07
CA GLU A 62 14.49 -10.24 -3.41
C GLU A 62 13.74 -8.98 -3.86
N ALA A 63 12.97 -8.37 -2.96
CA ALA A 63 12.34 -7.07 -3.22
C ALA A 63 13.38 -5.99 -3.56
N GLN A 64 14.49 -5.93 -2.82
CA GLN A 64 15.59 -4.98 -3.10
C GLN A 64 16.26 -5.27 -4.44
N ARG A 65 16.51 -6.54 -4.78
CA ARG A 65 17.08 -6.94 -6.07
C ARG A 65 16.22 -6.47 -7.23
N ILE A 66 14.90 -6.66 -7.12
CA ILE A 66 13.93 -6.22 -8.14
C ILE A 66 13.90 -4.70 -8.24
N ALA A 67 13.83 -3.99 -7.11
CA ALA A 67 13.86 -2.52 -7.10
C ALA A 67 15.12 -1.96 -7.79
N VAL A 68 16.30 -2.52 -7.49
CA VAL A 68 17.57 -2.13 -8.14
C VAL A 68 17.54 -2.44 -9.64
N THR A 69 17.01 -3.60 -10.04
CA THR A 69 16.90 -4.00 -11.45
C THR A 69 15.98 -3.07 -12.24
N MET A 70 14.95 -2.54 -11.59
CA MET A 70 14.02 -1.55 -12.15
C MET A 70 14.55 -0.12 -12.09
N GLU A 71 15.72 0.11 -11.49
CA GLU A 71 16.23 1.44 -11.14
C GLU A 71 15.23 2.26 -10.31
N TYR A 72 14.43 1.59 -9.49
CA TYR A 72 13.36 2.18 -8.71
C TYR A 72 13.79 2.43 -7.27
N VAL A 73 13.52 3.64 -6.77
CA VAL A 73 13.75 4.00 -5.36
C VAL A 73 12.60 3.47 -4.51
N TYR A 74 12.81 2.30 -3.92
CA TYR A 74 11.81 1.64 -3.07
C TYR A 74 11.62 2.38 -1.74
N ASN A 75 10.38 2.82 -1.46
CA ASN A 75 10.00 3.31 -0.14
C ASN A 75 9.36 2.18 0.67
N SER A 76 10.15 1.58 1.57
CA SER A 76 9.71 0.49 2.43
C SER A 76 8.83 0.90 3.62
N ASP A 77 8.61 2.19 3.85
CA ASP A 77 7.74 2.68 4.92
C ASP A 77 6.27 2.73 4.47
N LYS A 78 5.49 1.77 4.98
CA LYS A 78 4.05 1.65 4.71
C LYS A 78 3.20 2.80 5.27
N ASN A 79 3.71 3.52 6.27
CA ASN A 79 2.98 4.57 6.99
C ASN A 79 3.33 5.97 6.50
N ALA A 80 4.43 6.14 5.76
CA ALA A 80 4.90 7.44 5.32
C ALA A 80 4.33 7.81 3.95
N GLU A 81 3.08 8.28 3.92
CA GLU A 81 2.61 9.04 2.77
C GLU A 81 2.82 10.55 2.99
N LEU A 82 3.60 11.17 2.10
CA LEU A 82 4.07 12.55 2.21
C LEU A 82 2.99 13.64 2.05
N PHE A 83 1.71 13.29 1.86
CA PHE A 83 0.65 14.24 1.48
C PHE A 83 -0.68 13.98 2.20
#